data_AF-A0AAV9A0U4-F1
#
_entry.id   AF-A0AAV9A0U4-F1
#
_cell.length_a   1.000
_cell.length_b   1.000
_cell.length_c   1.000
_cell.angle_alpha   90.00
_cell.angle_beta   90.00
_cell.angle_gamma   90.00
#
_symmetry.space_group_name_H-M   'P 1'
#
loop_
_entity.id
_entity.type
_entity.pdbx_description
1 polymer ?
#
loop_
_entity_poly.entity_id
_entity_poly.type
_entity_poly.pdbx_seq_one_letter_code
_entity_poly.pdbx_strand_id
1 'polypeptide(L)'
;MSFLGQIGAQLGDAFAYCLVSRGGGGGSLVFGRDSAVPIGAVWVPLLQSPRALNFYYVGLVGLGVGGTRLPIPESVFAWSDDGDGGVVLDTGTAVTRFPGTVYEALRDAFVSSTMGLPRAHGPSIFDTCYDLYGFGSVRVPTVSFYFNGGPILTLPASNFMIPVDGMGTYCFAFAASESELSIIGNIQQEGIQISFDVANNLVGFGPYTC
;
A
#
# COMPACT_ATOMS: atom_id res chain seq x y z
N MET A 1 9.52 -17.75 14.91
CA MET A 1 10.44 -16.74 15.49
C MET A 1 10.55 -15.58 14.51
N SER A 2 10.38 -14.35 14.98
CA SER A 2 10.68 -13.12 14.22
C SER A 2 11.88 -12.40 14.84
N PHE A 3 12.53 -11.50 14.11
CA PHE A 3 13.63 -10.70 14.66
C PHE A 3 13.13 -9.80 15.80
N LEU A 4 11.96 -9.16 15.61
CA LEU A 4 11.29 -8.39 16.67
C LEU A 4 11.02 -9.25 17.91
N GLY A 5 10.58 -10.49 17.77
CA GLY A 5 10.36 -11.38 18.91
C GLY A 5 11.64 -11.76 19.69
N GLN A 6 12.82 -11.55 19.11
CA GLN A 6 14.10 -11.84 19.78
C GLN A 6 14.67 -10.62 20.53
N ILE A 7 14.40 -9.39 20.06
CA ILE A 7 14.97 -8.16 20.62
C ILE A 7 13.93 -7.18 21.18
N GLY A 8 12.66 -7.39 20.88
CA GLY A 8 11.56 -6.45 21.11
C GLY A 8 11.28 -6.18 22.59
N ALA A 9 11.38 -7.21 23.45
CA ALA A 9 11.20 -7.05 24.89
C ALA A 9 12.17 -6.04 25.53
N GLN A 10 13.34 -5.82 24.93
CA GLN A 10 14.35 -4.86 25.40
C GLN A 10 14.19 -3.48 24.75
N LEU A 11 13.44 -3.40 23.64
CA LEU A 11 13.36 -2.25 22.74
C LEU A 11 11.93 -1.69 22.62
N GLY A 12 10.98 -2.20 23.41
CA GLY A 12 9.60 -1.72 23.45
C GLY A 12 8.71 -2.21 22.30
N ASP A 13 9.02 -3.38 21.74
CA ASP A 13 8.23 -4.09 20.71
C ASP A 13 7.78 -3.18 19.55
N ALA A 14 8.71 -2.37 19.05
CA ALA A 14 8.45 -1.46 17.93
C ALA A 14 9.60 -1.46 16.92
N PHE A 15 9.25 -1.27 15.65
CA PHE A 15 10.19 -1.11 14.55
C PHE A 15 9.59 -0.22 13.47
N ALA A 16 10.43 0.38 12.65
CA ALA A 16 10.00 1.13 11.48
C ALA A 16 10.93 0.86 10.31
N TYR A 17 10.40 0.97 9.10
CA TYR A 17 11.21 0.95 7.90
C TYR A 17 10.86 2.11 6.99
N CYS A 18 11.80 2.44 6.12
CA CYS A 18 11.48 3.17 4.91
C CYS A 18 12.06 2.50 3.69
N LEU A 19 11.16 2.19 2.75
CA LEU A 19 11.50 1.66 1.45
C LEU A 19 11.81 2.82 0.51
N VAL A 20 12.83 2.66 -0.32
CA VAL A 20 13.28 3.66 -1.29
C VAL A 20 13.01 3.16 -2.70
N SER A 21 12.67 4.09 -3.60
CA SER A 21 12.35 3.75 -4.97
C SER A 21 13.52 3.15 -5.73
N ARG A 22 13.19 2.33 -6.72
CA ARG A 22 14.17 1.64 -7.59
C ARG A 22 15.15 2.64 -8.21
N GLY A 23 16.44 2.44 -7.94
CA GLY A 23 17.52 3.29 -8.45
C GLY A 23 17.93 4.45 -7.53
N GLY A 24 17.28 4.59 -6.36
CA GLY A 24 17.67 5.53 -5.30
C GLY A 24 18.72 5.00 -4.33
N GLY A 25 18.95 5.73 -3.23
CA GLY A 25 19.93 5.42 -2.18
C GLY A 25 19.58 4.21 -1.29
N GLY A 26 20.07 4.19 -0.05
CA GLY A 26 19.75 3.13 0.92
C GLY A 26 18.47 3.41 1.69
N GLY A 27 17.58 2.42 1.79
CA GLY A 27 16.44 2.46 2.71
C GLY A 27 16.87 2.28 4.17
N SER A 28 15.90 2.29 5.09
CA SER A 28 16.17 2.14 6.53
C SER A 28 15.28 1.07 7.16
N LEU A 29 15.81 0.43 8.20
CA LEU A 29 15.08 -0.41 9.13
C LEU A 29 15.64 -0.14 10.52
N VAL A 30 14.78 0.31 11.43
CA VAL A 30 15.15 0.66 12.80
C VAL A 30 14.28 -0.10 13.77
N PHE A 31 14.86 -0.47 14.91
CA PHE A 31 14.19 -1.13 16.02
C PHE A 31 14.30 -0.24 17.26
N GLY A 32 13.31 -0.34 18.14
CA GLY A 32 13.23 0.51 19.31
C GLY A 32 12.14 1.54 19.20
N ARG A 33 11.28 1.64 20.23
CA ARG A 33 10.16 2.58 20.26
C ARG A 33 10.60 4.03 20.03
N ASP A 34 11.67 4.47 20.69
CA ASP A 34 12.16 5.84 20.58
C ASP A 34 12.62 6.21 19.16
N SER A 35 13.14 5.24 18.42
CA SER A 35 13.60 5.42 17.04
C SER A 35 12.51 5.17 15.99
N ALA A 36 11.56 4.28 16.31
CA ALA A 36 10.57 3.77 15.37
C ALA A 36 9.28 4.59 15.34
N VAL A 37 8.97 5.38 16.37
CA VAL A 37 7.72 6.14 16.49
C VAL A 37 7.97 7.60 16.13
N PRO A 38 7.74 8.03 14.87
CA PRO A 38 8.03 9.39 14.44
C PRO A 38 6.97 10.38 14.94
N ILE A 39 7.36 11.65 15.04
CA ILE A 39 6.43 12.76 15.21
C ILE A 39 5.71 13.01 13.87
N GLY A 40 4.39 13.19 13.91
CA GLY A 40 3.60 13.54 12.74
C GLY A 40 3.17 12.36 11.86
N ALA A 41 3.41 11.11 12.28
CA ALA A 41 2.77 9.96 11.66
C ALA A 41 1.27 9.94 11.92
N VAL A 42 0.55 9.45 10.93
CA VAL A 42 -0.86 9.11 11.02
C VAL A 42 -0.96 7.67 11.51
N TRP A 43 -1.53 7.48 12.69
CA TRP A 43 -1.64 6.18 13.34
C TRP A 43 -3.01 5.55 13.11
N VAL A 44 -3.00 4.27 12.78
CA VAL A 44 -4.20 3.45 12.63
C VAL A 44 -4.04 2.14 13.42
N PRO A 45 -5.15 1.47 13.79
CA PRO A 45 -5.08 0.19 14.49
C PRO A 45 -4.33 -0.87 13.68
N LEU A 46 -3.34 -1.49 14.31
CA LEU A 46 -2.76 -2.75 13.88
C LEU A 46 -3.68 -3.86 14.36
N LEU A 47 -4.25 -4.61 13.43
CA LEU A 47 -5.22 -5.64 13.74
C LEU A 47 -4.53 -7.00 13.91
N GLN A 48 -5.09 -7.84 14.78
CA GLN A 48 -4.62 -9.20 15.00
C GLN A 48 -5.60 -10.18 14.37
N SER A 49 -5.13 -10.99 13.41
CA SER A 49 -5.96 -12.03 12.82
C SER A 49 -6.21 -13.16 13.82
N PRO A 50 -7.43 -13.71 13.91
CA PRO A 50 -7.73 -14.85 14.77
C PRO A 50 -7.07 -16.16 14.29
N ARG A 51 -6.63 -16.24 13.03
CA ARG A 51 -6.01 -17.45 12.44
C ARG A 51 -4.56 -17.26 12.01
N ALA A 52 -4.22 -16.11 11.43
CA ALA A 52 -2.90 -15.88 10.81
C ALA A 52 -2.07 -14.85 11.59
N LEU A 53 -1.51 -15.28 12.73
CA LEU A 53 -0.82 -14.42 13.70
C LEU A 53 0.53 -13.86 13.21
N ASN A 54 1.01 -14.28 12.05
CA ASN A 54 2.34 -13.93 11.53
C ASN A 54 2.34 -12.76 10.54
N PHE A 55 1.18 -12.18 10.24
CA PHE A 55 1.06 -11.00 9.36
C PHE A 55 0.66 -9.76 10.13
N TYR A 56 1.06 -8.60 9.62
CA TYR A 56 0.62 -7.31 10.12
C TYR A 56 -0.62 -6.85 9.34
N TYR A 57 -1.79 -6.94 9.98
CA TYR A 57 -3.05 -6.52 9.39
C TYR A 57 -3.37 -5.06 9.71
N VAL A 58 -3.95 -4.37 8.74
CA VAL A 58 -4.35 -2.96 8.88
C VAL A 58 -5.83 -2.81 8.55
N GLY A 59 -6.51 -1.93 9.26
CA GLY A 59 -7.94 -1.69 9.05
C GLY A 59 -8.21 -0.83 7.83
N LEU A 60 -7.99 -1.32 6.62
CA LEU A 60 -8.46 -0.64 5.41
C LEU A 60 -9.99 -0.79 5.31
N VAL A 61 -10.68 0.30 4.99
CA VAL A 61 -12.16 0.32 4.86
C VAL A 61 -12.63 0.93 3.55
N GLY A 62 -11.70 1.37 2.70
CA GLY A 62 -12.08 1.93 1.41
C GLY A 62 -10.90 2.39 0.56
N LEU A 63 -11.23 2.63 -0.70
CA LEU A 63 -10.34 3.14 -1.72
C LEU A 63 -10.95 4.41 -2.32
N GLY A 64 -10.11 5.29 -2.85
CA GLY A 64 -10.58 6.47 -3.57
C GLY A 64 -9.73 6.79 -4.79
N VAL A 65 -10.39 7.38 -5.79
CA VAL A 65 -9.77 7.86 -7.03
C VAL A 65 -10.23 9.30 -7.27
N GLY A 66 -9.28 10.21 -7.53
CA GLY A 66 -9.58 11.61 -7.85
C GLY A 66 -10.32 12.34 -6.74
N GLY A 67 -10.04 12.01 -5.48
CA GLY A 67 -10.73 12.57 -4.30
C GLY A 67 -12.12 11.98 -4.02
N THR A 68 -12.61 11.04 -4.82
CA THR A 68 -13.90 10.37 -4.60
C THR A 68 -13.68 8.99 -4.01
N ARG A 69 -14.33 8.70 -2.86
CA ARG A 69 -14.34 7.35 -2.27
C ARG A 69 -15.19 6.43 -3.14
N LEU A 70 -14.66 5.27 -3.48
CA LEU A 70 -15.35 4.28 -4.32
C LEU A 70 -16.47 3.59 -3.53
N PRO A 71 -17.58 3.21 -4.18
CA PRO A 71 -18.74 2.56 -3.55
C PRO A 71 -18.47 1.06 -3.31
N ILE A 72 -17.40 0.75 -2.57
CA ILE A 72 -16.99 -0.61 -2.21
C ILE A 72 -17.42 -0.86 -0.76
N PRO A 73 -18.20 -1.91 -0.46
CA PRO A 73 -18.60 -2.23 0.90
C PRO A 73 -17.38 -2.48 1.81
N GLU A 74 -17.37 -1.93 3.02
CA GLU A 74 -16.21 -2.08 3.93
C GLU A 74 -15.94 -3.55 4.29
N SER A 75 -16.98 -4.40 4.27
CA SER A 75 -16.89 -5.83 4.58
C SER A 75 -15.95 -6.62 3.66
N VAL A 76 -15.67 -6.13 2.45
CA VAL A 76 -14.73 -6.81 1.54
C VAL A 76 -13.27 -6.72 1.99
N PHE A 77 -12.96 -5.77 2.88
CA PHE A 77 -11.63 -5.60 3.48
C PHE A 77 -11.52 -6.26 4.85
N ALA A 78 -12.63 -6.74 5.41
CA ALA A 78 -12.68 -7.42 6.68
C ALA A 78 -12.28 -8.90 6.54
N TRP A 79 -12.11 -9.56 7.68
CA TRP A 79 -12.06 -11.02 7.69
C TRP A 79 -13.46 -11.61 7.50
N SER A 80 -13.54 -12.74 6.83
CA SER A 80 -14.72 -13.60 6.85
C SER A 80 -14.93 -14.23 8.23
N ASP A 81 -16.09 -14.87 8.44
CA ASP A 81 -16.35 -15.65 9.65
C ASP A 81 -15.33 -16.80 9.84
N ASP A 82 -14.75 -17.27 8.74
CA ASP A 82 -13.66 -18.23 8.72
C ASP A 82 -12.28 -17.59 8.94
N GLY A 83 -12.18 -16.30 9.23
CA GLY A 83 -10.91 -15.62 9.49
C GLY A 83 -10.02 -15.44 8.26
N ASP A 84 -10.54 -15.72 7.06
CA ASP A 84 -9.87 -15.46 5.78
C ASP A 84 -10.08 -14.00 5.36
N GLY A 85 -9.24 -13.48 4.46
CA GLY A 85 -9.32 -12.09 4.01
C GLY A 85 -8.57 -11.13 4.92
N GLY A 86 -9.08 -9.91 5.06
CA GLY A 86 -8.34 -8.81 5.70
C GLY A 86 -7.34 -8.14 4.75
N VAL A 87 -6.61 -7.15 5.28
CA VAL A 87 -5.60 -6.41 4.53
C VAL A 87 -4.26 -6.45 5.26
N VAL A 88 -3.21 -6.94 4.59
CA VAL A 88 -1.86 -7.04 5.15
C VAL A 88 -0.90 -6.04 4.52
N LEU A 89 0.07 -5.57 5.30
CA LEU A 89 1.26 -4.90 4.77
C LEU A 89 2.32 -5.96 4.48
N ASP A 90 2.75 -6.07 3.23
CA ASP A 90 3.76 -7.05 2.82
C ASP A 90 4.83 -6.40 1.94
N THR A 91 6.05 -6.34 2.46
CA THR A 91 7.22 -5.83 1.73
C THR A 91 7.77 -6.82 0.70
N GLY A 92 7.37 -8.10 0.79
CA GLY A 92 7.75 -9.16 -0.14
C GLY A 92 6.92 -9.19 -1.44
N THR A 93 5.75 -8.56 -1.44
CA THR A 93 4.88 -8.43 -2.62
C THR A 93 5.16 -7.10 -3.34
N ALA A 94 5.43 -7.14 -4.65
CA ALA A 94 5.82 -5.94 -5.39
C ALA A 94 4.70 -4.87 -5.50
N VAL A 95 3.50 -5.28 -5.90
CA VAL A 95 2.37 -4.38 -6.17
C VAL A 95 1.22 -4.72 -5.27
N THR A 96 0.42 -3.73 -4.89
CA THR A 96 -0.78 -3.96 -4.09
C THR A 96 -1.75 -4.87 -4.84
N ARG A 97 -2.25 -5.88 -4.14
CA ARG A 97 -3.21 -6.86 -4.66
C ARG A 97 -4.52 -6.76 -3.90
N PHE A 98 -5.62 -6.77 -4.62
CA PHE A 98 -6.97 -6.79 -4.03
C PHE A 98 -7.79 -7.92 -4.63
N PRO A 99 -8.79 -8.47 -3.91
CA PRO A 99 -9.79 -9.37 -4.50
C PRO A 99 -10.32 -8.81 -5.82
N GLY A 100 -10.61 -9.69 -6.79
CA GLY A 100 -10.88 -9.31 -8.17
C GLY A 100 -11.89 -8.16 -8.30
N THR A 101 -13.01 -8.23 -7.58
CA THR A 101 -14.06 -7.20 -7.60
C THR A 101 -13.59 -5.84 -7.07
N VAL A 102 -12.74 -5.83 -6.04
CA VAL A 102 -12.16 -4.61 -5.46
C VAL A 102 -11.13 -4.01 -6.39
N TYR A 103 -10.28 -4.85 -6.98
CA TYR A 103 -9.29 -4.43 -7.96
C TYR A 103 -9.95 -3.83 -9.20
N GLU A 104 -10.97 -4.48 -9.75
CA GLU A 104 -11.72 -4.01 -10.92
C GLU A 104 -12.37 -2.66 -10.65
N ALA A 105 -13.02 -2.48 -9.49
CA ALA A 105 -13.62 -1.19 -9.12
C ALA A 105 -12.57 -0.05 -9.04
N LEU A 106 -11.39 -0.33 -8.47
CA LEU A 106 -10.28 0.62 -8.42
C LEU A 106 -9.74 0.95 -9.82
N ARG A 107 -9.45 -0.09 -10.60
CA ARG A 107 -8.92 0.02 -11.97
C ARG A 107 -9.87 0.82 -12.85
N ASP A 108 -11.14 0.48 -12.86
CA ASP A 108 -12.13 1.06 -13.77
C ASP A 108 -12.35 2.55 -13.46
N ALA A 109 -12.39 2.92 -12.17
CA ALA A 109 -12.46 4.33 -11.75
C ALA A 109 -11.19 5.13 -12.12
N PHE A 110 -10.02 4.48 -12.04
CA PHE A 110 -8.76 5.08 -12.49
C PHE A 110 -8.78 5.31 -14.01
N VAL A 111 -9.11 4.27 -14.79
CA VAL A 111 -9.17 4.30 -16.26
C VAL A 111 -10.20 5.30 -16.77
N SER A 112 -11.38 5.40 -16.15
CA SER A 112 -12.38 6.41 -16.53
C SER A 112 -11.87 7.84 -16.34
N SER A 113 -10.92 8.04 -15.42
CA SER A 113 -10.32 9.34 -15.12
C SER A 113 -9.07 9.64 -15.96
N THR A 114 -8.62 8.70 -16.80
CA THR A 114 -7.41 8.79 -17.62
C THR A 114 -7.65 8.46 -19.10
N MET A 115 -8.89 8.54 -19.57
CA MET A 115 -9.27 8.23 -20.97
C MET A 115 -8.50 9.05 -22.03
N GLY A 116 -7.94 10.21 -21.66
CA GLY A 116 -7.14 11.05 -22.55
C GLY A 116 -5.67 10.59 -22.70
N LEU A 117 -5.24 9.56 -21.96
CA LEU A 117 -3.87 9.05 -22.04
C LEU A 117 -3.75 7.89 -23.05
N PRO A 118 -2.71 7.85 -23.89
CA PRO A 118 -2.50 6.75 -24.83
C PRO A 118 -2.29 5.43 -24.09
N ARG A 119 -3.02 4.37 -24.47
CA ARG A 119 -2.86 3.04 -23.87
C ARG A 119 -1.66 2.31 -24.46
N ALA A 120 -1.00 1.50 -23.63
CA ALA A 120 0.12 0.64 -24.02
C ALA A 120 -0.10 -0.81 -23.56
N HIS A 121 0.62 -1.74 -24.19
CA HIS A 121 0.74 -3.10 -23.69
C HIS A 121 1.81 -3.15 -22.60
N GLY A 122 1.48 -3.79 -21.47
CA GLY A 122 2.40 -4.00 -20.36
C GLY A 122 2.81 -5.46 -20.18
N PRO A 123 3.72 -5.73 -19.23
CA PRO A 123 3.95 -7.08 -18.69
C PRO A 123 2.65 -7.73 -18.20
N SER A 124 2.58 -9.06 -18.19
CA SER A 124 1.33 -9.81 -17.91
C SER A 124 0.64 -9.51 -16.57
N ILE A 125 1.37 -9.01 -15.57
CA ILE A 125 0.80 -8.63 -14.27
C ILE A 125 0.01 -7.30 -14.33
N PHE A 126 0.24 -6.46 -15.34
CA PHE A 126 -0.40 -5.16 -15.49
C PHE A 126 -1.38 -5.17 -16.67
N ASP A 127 -2.66 -4.94 -16.39
CA ASP A 127 -3.70 -4.79 -17.43
C ASP A 127 -3.90 -3.32 -17.85
N THR A 128 -3.28 -2.40 -17.13
CA THR A 128 -3.49 -0.95 -17.26
C THR A 128 -2.17 -0.24 -17.39
N CYS A 129 -1.79 0.06 -18.63
CA CYS A 129 -0.57 0.76 -18.96
C CYS A 129 -0.81 1.85 -20.01
N TYR A 130 0.08 2.84 -20.01
CA TYR A 130 0.03 4.01 -20.86
C TYR A 130 1.38 4.26 -21.53
N ASP A 131 1.33 4.67 -22.79
CA ASP A 131 2.50 5.19 -23.51
C ASP A 131 2.60 6.69 -23.23
N LEU A 132 3.57 7.04 -22.39
CA LEU A 132 3.86 8.41 -22.00
C LEU A 132 5.16 8.91 -22.64
N TYR A 133 5.63 8.26 -23.71
CA TYR A 133 6.81 8.71 -24.43
C TYR A 133 6.62 10.13 -24.98
N GLY A 134 7.60 11.00 -24.73
CA GLY A 134 7.56 12.40 -25.17
C GLY A 134 6.65 13.32 -24.33
N PHE A 135 5.95 12.81 -23.32
CA PHE A 135 5.23 13.64 -22.36
C PHE A 135 6.22 14.21 -21.34
N GLY A 136 6.25 15.55 -21.18
CA GLY A 136 7.09 16.20 -20.17
C GLY A 136 6.57 15.99 -18.74
N SER A 137 5.25 16.09 -18.56
CA SER A 137 4.56 15.73 -17.31
C SER A 137 3.12 15.34 -17.62
N VAL A 138 2.55 14.47 -16.80
CA VAL A 138 1.17 13.99 -16.96
C VAL A 138 0.44 14.15 -15.64
N ARG A 139 -0.82 14.58 -15.70
CA ARG A 139 -1.72 14.59 -14.55
C ARG A 139 -2.53 13.32 -14.55
N VAL A 140 -2.51 12.62 -13.42
CA VAL A 140 -3.31 11.42 -13.15
C VAL A 140 -4.17 11.68 -11.90
N PRO A 141 -5.33 11.02 -11.74
CA PRO A 141 -6.13 11.16 -10.53
C PRO A 141 -5.34 10.68 -9.31
N THR A 142 -5.63 11.25 -8.15
CA THR A 142 -5.08 10.75 -6.88
C THR A 142 -5.63 9.35 -6.58
N VAL A 143 -4.83 8.51 -5.93
CA VAL A 143 -5.30 7.23 -5.35
C VAL A 143 -5.13 7.31 -3.85
N SER A 144 -6.11 6.85 -3.08
CA SER A 144 -6.09 6.96 -1.61
C SER A 144 -6.64 5.72 -0.92
N PHE A 145 -6.03 5.39 0.21
CA PHE A 145 -6.46 4.36 1.15
C PHE A 145 -7.17 5.00 2.33
N TYR A 146 -8.37 4.52 2.62
CA TYR A 146 -9.18 4.96 3.76
C TYR A 146 -9.05 3.91 4.85
N PHE A 147 -8.60 4.33 6.02
CA PHE A 147 -8.45 3.44 7.17
C PHE A 147 -9.55 3.64 8.19
N ASN A 148 -9.81 2.58 8.96
CA ASN A 148 -10.69 2.59 10.11
C ASN A 148 -10.20 3.65 11.12
N GLY A 149 -11.14 4.35 11.73
CA GLY A 149 -10.87 5.51 12.58
C GLY A 149 -10.79 6.85 11.84
N GLY A 150 -10.87 6.85 10.49
CA GLY A 150 -10.97 8.07 9.68
C GLY A 150 -9.71 8.52 8.91
N PRO A 151 -8.47 8.12 9.26
CA PRO A 151 -7.29 8.46 8.47
C PRO A 151 -7.37 8.09 6.98
N ILE A 152 -6.77 8.95 6.16
CA ILE A 152 -6.66 8.76 4.70
C ILE A 152 -5.19 8.87 4.32
N LEU A 153 -4.66 7.85 3.64
CA LEU A 153 -3.34 7.89 3.02
C LEU A 153 -3.50 8.10 1.51
N THR A 154 -3.18 9.30 1.04
CA THR A 154 -3.11 9.60 -0.40
C THR A 154 -1.72 9.24 -0.92
N LEU A 155 -1.67 8.35 -1.91
CA LEU A 155 -0.43 7.87 -2.49
C LEU A 155 0.14 8.90 -3.47
N PRO A 156 1.47 9.10 -3.49
CA PRO A 156 2.14 9.79 -4.58
C PRO A 156 1.96 9.05 -5.90
N ALA A 157 1.99 9.78 -7.02
CA ALA A 157 1.85 9.18 -8.35
C ALA A 157 2.90 8.11 -8.65
N SER A 158 4.12 8.26 -8.14
CA SER A 158 5.20 7.27 -8.25
C SER A 158 4.85 5.91 -7.63
N ASN A 159 3.94 5.90 -6.64
CA ASN A 159 3.54 4.70 -5.91
C ASN A 159 2.38 3.97 -6.58
N PHE A 160 1.87 4.46 -7.71
CA PHE A 160 0.84 3.76 -8.48
C PHE A 160 0.96 3.87 -10.00
N MET A 161 1.82 4.74 -10.54
CA MET A 161 2.18 4.81 -11.95
C MET A 161 3.67 4.55 -12.09
N ILE A 162 4.04 3.30 -12.37
CA ILE A 162 5.45 2.89 -12.40
C ILE A 162 5.97 2.72 -13.82
N PRO A 163 7.22 3.12 -14.10
CA PRO A 163 7.86 2.78 -15.37
C PRO A 163 8.12 1.27 -15.41
N VAL A 164 7.76 0.64 -16.52
CA VAL A 164 8.02 -0.80 -16.74
C VAL A 164 9.10 -1.05 -17.79
N ASP A 165 9.51 -0.01 -18.51
CA ASP A 165 10.61 -0.01 -19.46
C ASP A 165 11.31 1.36 -19.50
N GLY A 166 12.37 1.46 -20.31
CA GLY A 166 13.06 2.72 -20.60
C GLY A 166 12.48 3.49 -21.80
N MET A 167 11.33 3.07 -22.33
CA MET A 167 10.72 3.61 -23.56
C MET A 167 9.52 4.51 -23.28
N GLY A 168 9.15 4.71 -22.02
CA GLY A 168 8.05 5.61 -21.63
C GLY A 168 6.74 4.88 -21.32
N THR A 169 6.76 3.55 -21.15
CA THR A 169 5.58 2.81 -20.71
C THR A 169 5.44 2.89 -19.20
N TYR A 170 4.29 3.39 -18.73
CA TYR A 170 3.93 3.44 -17.32
C TYR A 170 2.70 2.60 -17.03
N CYS A 171 2.75 1.77 -15.99
CA CYS A 171 1.66 0.89 -15.61
C CYS A 171 1.07 1.23 -14.25
N PHE A 172 -0.24 1.01 -14.12
CA PHE A 172 -0.97 1.15 -12.87
C PHE A 172 -0.59 0.00 -11.94
N ALA A 173 0.08 0.31 -10.83
CA ALA A 173 0.78 -0.65 -9.98
C ALA A 173 -0.14 -1.38 -8.98
N PHE A 174 -1.27 -1.90 -9.47
CA PHE A 174 -2.22 -2.72 -8.74
C PHE A 174 -2.56 -3.96 -9.57
N ALA A 175 -2.91 -5.06 -8.92
CA ALA A 175 -3.34 -6.28 -9.58
C ALA A 175 -4.44 -7.02 -8.79
N ALA A 176 -5.12 -7.96 -9.44
CA ALA A 176 -6.00 -8.88 -8.75
C ALA A 176 -5.20 -9.83 -7.84
N SER A 177 -5.78 -10.15 -6.69
CA SER A 177 -5.32 -11.21 -5.79
C SER A 177 -5.89 -12.55 -6.26
N GLU A 178 -5.15 -13.63 -5.98
CA GLU A 178 -5.60 -15.00 -6.24
C GLU A 178 -6.47 -15.54 -5.10
N SER A 179 -6.66 -14.75 -4.03
CA SER A 179 -7.48 -15.08 -2.86
C SER A 179 -8.25 -13.86 -2.38
N GLU A 180 -9.08 -14.04 -1.33
CA GLU A 180 -9.80 -12.95 -0.67
C GLU A 180 -8.88 -12.02 0.16
N LEU A 181 -7.59 -12.37 0.30
CA LEU A 181 -6.63 -11.53 1.02
C LEU A 181 -6.25 -10.31 0.17
N SER A 182 -6.37 -9.12 0.77
CA SER A 182 -5.79 -7.90 0.23
C SER A 182 -4.38 -7.70 0.76
N ILE A 183 -3.47 -7.26 -0.10
CA ILE A 183 -2.05 -7.07 0.21
C ILE A 183 -1.66 -5.67 -0.23
N ILE A 184 -1.27 -4.80 0.69
CA ILE A 184 -0.58 -3.55 0.35
C ILE A 184 0.89 -3.90 0.08
N GLY A 185 1.29 -3.81 -1.18
CA GLY A 185 2.62 -4.18 -1.66
C GLY A 185 3.67 -3.10 -1.46
N ASN A 186 4.92 -3.44 -1.75
CA ASN A 186 6.07 -2.61 -1.43
C ASN A 186 6.11 -1.28 -2.20
N ILE A 187 5.69 -1.23 -3.46
CA ILE A 187 5.66 0.00 -4.27
C ILE A 187 4.74 1.05 -3.63
N GLN A 188 3.61 0.62 -3.06
CA GLN A 188 2.69 1.54 -2.38
C GLN A 188 3.24 2.07 -1.05
N GLN A 189 4.24 1.40 -0.49
CA GLN A 189 4.88 1.75 0.77
C GLN A 189 6.17 2.58 0.58
N GLU A 190 6.71 2.67 -0.64
CA GLU A 190 7.92 3.44 -0.94
C GLU A 190 7.80 4.91 -0.52
N GLY A 191 8.88 5.47 0.03
CA GLY A 191 9.00 6.86 0.47
C GLY A 191 8.21 7.21 1.73
N ILE A 192 7.41 6.28 2.27
CA ILE A 192 6.66 6.45 3.51
C ILE A 192 7.42 5.72 4.62
N GLN A 193 7.72 6.42 5.72
CA GLN A 193 8.17 5.75 6.93
C GLN A 193 6.98 4.98 7.52
N ILE A 194 7.03 3.66 7.49
CA ILE A 194 6.00 2.80 8.09
C ILE A 194 6.51 2.29 9.42
N SER A 195 5.77 2.61 10.48
CA SER A 195 6.12 2.31 11.86
C SER A 195 5.15 1.32 12.46
N PHE A 196 5.64 0.29 13.12
CA PHE A 196 4.85 -0.69 13.86
C PHE A 196 5.14 -0.53 15.34
N ASP A 197 4.14 -0.08 16.09
CA ASP A 197 4.13 -0.07 17.55
C ASP A 197 3.28 -1.26 18.01
N VAL A 198 3.90 -2.45 17.99
CA VAL A 198 3.23 -3.72 18.26
C VAL A 198 2.75 -3.79 19.71
N ALA A 199 3.50 -3.18 20.64
CA ALA A 199 3.11 -3.05 22.04
C ALA A 199 1.74 -2.37 22.23
N ASN A 200 1.39 -1.40 21.36
CA ASN A 200 0.12 -0.69 21.44
C ASN A 200 -0.90 -1.07 20.37
N ASN A 201 -0.59 -2.08 19.54
CA ASN A 201 -1.41 -2.45 18.39
C ASN A 201 -1.68 -1.27 17.45
N LEU A 202 -0.63 -0.55 17.07
CA LEU A 202 -0.71 0.58 16.13
C LEU A 202 0.29 0.43 14.99
N VAL A 203 -0.12 0.92 13.82
CA VAL A 203 0.77 1.16 12.68
C VAL A 203 0.68 2.63 12.27
N GLY A 204 1.83 3.24 12.01
CA GLY A 204 1.98 4.64 11.69
C GLY A 204 2.46 4.82 10.25
N PHE A 205 1.82 5.73 9.54
CA PHE A 205 2.26 6.21 8.23
C PHE A 205 2.85 7.60 8.40
N GLY A 206 4.17 7.70 8.36
CA GLY A 206 4.93 8.92 8.53
C GLY A 206 4.92 9.83 7.29
N PRO A 207 5.50 11.04 7.41
CA PRO A 207 5.72 11.93 6.27
C PRO A 207 6.53 11.27 5.15
N TYR A 208 6.33 11.74 3.92
CA TYR A 208 7.05 11.28 2.73
C TYR A 208 8.45 11.91 2.64
N THR A 209 9.35 11.55 3.56
CA THR A 209 10.66 12.20 3.73
C THR A 209 11.85 11.22 3.75
N CYS A 210 11.67 10.07 3.12
CA CYS A 210 12.78 9.21 2.74
C CYS A 210 13.34 9.67 1.38
#